data_AF-A0A972R763-F1
#
_entry.id   AF-A0A972R763-F1
#
_cell.length_a   1.000
_cell.length_b   1.000
_cell.length_c   1.000
_cell.angle_alpha   90.00
_cell.angle_beta   90.00
_cell.angle_gamma   90.00
#
_symmetry.space_group_name_H-M   'P 1'
#
loop_
_entity.id
_entity.type
_entity.pdbx_description
1 polymer ?
#
loop_
_entity_poly.entity_id
_entity_poly.type
_entity_poly.pdbx_seq_one_letter_code
_entity_poly.pdbx_strand_id
1 'polypeptide(L)'
;MDYDQLRQSENPIKPIKDYYRAKLIEGQELWWLDNEEYKPDSLIFKIWNTISKKEKENYKIHAYAMFPEILGKHQSKFDNFTLWLSVRKRIICPNVRDLFTAGGRQDIIVEGVELKMVPKVMVKFILNIDKIVNAIKLIELDEFNEIWRTKFKSKKAIEQEWINKVLAFSHKTYDFEGLDLGKWLFDKLKAQE
;
A
#
# COMPACT_ATOMS: atom_id res chain seq x y z
N MET A 1 -21.50 7.53 -27.19
CA MET A 1 -20.68 8.38 -28.06
C MET A 1 -20.31 7.54 -29.26
N ASP A 2 -20.50 8.10 -30.45
CA ASP A 2 -20.20 7.40 -31.70
C ASP A 2 -18.69 7.47 -32.05
N TYR A 3 -18.20 6.56 -32.90
CA TYR A 3 -16.76 6.45 -33.22
C TYR A 3 -16.19 7.74 -33.84
N ASP A 4 -16.95 8.39 -34.73
CA ASP A 4 -16.50 9.61 -35.39
C ASP A 4 -16.42 10.79 -34.41
N GLN A 5 -17.35 10.85 -33.45
CA GLN A 5 -17.33 11.84 -32.37
C GLN A 5 -16.14 11.63 -31.41
N LEU A 6 -15.79 10.38 -31.13
CA LEU A 6 -14.66 10.01 -30.28
C LEU A 6 -13.33 10.46 -30.90
N ARG A 7 -13.10 10.13 -32.18
CA ARG A 7 -11.84 10.44 -32.89
C ARG A 7 -11.60 11.94 -33.05
N GLN A 8 -12.66 12.72 -33.21
CA GLN A 8 -12.58 14.18 -33.39
C GLN A 8 -12.53 14.97 -32.07
N SER A 9 -12.67 14.29 -30.93
CA SER A 9 -12.61 14.95 -29.62
C SER A 9 -11.19 15.38 -29.28
N GLU A 10 -11.07 16.39 -28.42
CA GLU A 10 -9.79 16.96 -27.98
C GLU A 10 -8.91 15.94 -27.23
N ASN A 11 -9.53 14.98 -26.54
CA ASN A 11 -8.85 13.85 -25.90
C ASN A 11 -9.63 12.54 -26.12
N PRO A 12 -9.42 11.86 -27.26
CA PRO A 12 -10.12 10.62 -27.62
C PRO A 12 -9.86 9.48 -26.63
N ILE A 13 -8.77 9.52 -25.87
CA ILE A 13 -8.39 8.45 -24.96
C ILE A 13 -9.18 8.53 -23.65
N LYS A 14 -9.51 9.74 -23.18
CA LYS A 14 -10.17 9.97 -21.89
C LYS A 14 -11.53 9.24 -21.75
N PRO A 15 -12.47 9.31 -22.72
CA PRO A 15 -13.74 8.60 -22.61
C PRO A 15 -13.59 7.07 -22.61
N ILE A 16 -12.61 6.53 -23.37
CA ILE A 16 -12.30 5.10 -23.40
C ILE A 16 -11.79 4.64 -22.03
N LYS A 17 -10.87 5.42 -21.45
CA LYS A 17 -10.32 5.20 -20.11
C LYS A 17 -11.40 5.17 -19.04
N ASP A 18 -12.27 6.18 -19.00
CA ASP A 18 -13.31 6.30 -17.98
C ASP A 18 -14.29 5.12 -18.06
N TYR A 19 -14.60 4.67 -19.27
CA TYR A 19 -15.40 3.46 -19.52
C TYR A 19 -14.77 2.20 -18.91
N TYR A 20 -13.47 1.97 -19.12
CA TYR A 20 -12.81 0.78 -18.57
C TYR A 20 -12.55 0.90 -17.07
N ARG A 21 -12.24 2.10 -16.54
CA ARG A 21 -12.08 2.34 -15.09
C ARG A 21 -13.35 2.02 -14.30
N ALA A 22 -14.51 2.43 -14.82
CA ALA A 22 -15.81 2.13 -14.21
C ALA A 22 -16.12 0.63 -14.14
N LYS A 23 -15.40 -0.20 -14.91
CA LYS A 23 -15.56 -1.66 -14.99
C LYS A 23 -14.49 -2.44 -14.22
N LEU A 24 -13.51 -1.77 -13.62
CA LEU A 24 -12.46 -2.43 -12.85
C LEU A 24 -13.06 -2.97 -11.54
N ILE A 25 -12.78 -4.24 -11.26
CA ILE A 25 -13.00 -4.83 -9.93
C ILE A 25 -11.79 -4.56 -9.03
N GLU A 26 -11.95 -4.81 -7.73
CA GLU A 26 -10.85 -4.74 -6.77
C GLU A 26 -9.68 -5.60 -7.24
N GLY A 27 -8.46 -5.06 -7.22
CA GLY A 27 -7.25 -5.73 -7.72
C GLY A 27 -6.95 -5.58 -9.21
N GLN A 28 -7.71 -4.80 -9.99
CA GLN A 28 -7.44 -4.54 -11.42
C GLN A 28 -7.12 -3.06 -11.72
N GLU A 29 -6.22 -2.83 -12.69
CA GLU A 29 -5.82 -1.50 -13.20
C GLU A 29 -5.53 -1.58 -14.70
N LEU A 30 -5.56 -0.44 -15.38
CA LEU A 30 -5.25 -0.35 -16.80
C LEU A 30 -3.74 -0.26 -17.05
N TRP A 31 -3.22 -1.05 -18.00
CA TRP A 31 -1.77 -1.14 -18.24
C TRP A 31 -1.19 -0.01 -19.12
N TRP A 32 -2.02 0.64 -19.96
CA TRP A 32 -1.58 1.54 -21.04
C TRP A 32 -1.73 3.04 -20.78
N LEU A 33 -2.17 3.49 -19.60
CA LEU A 33 -2.45 4.91 -19.42
C LEU A 33 -1.25 5.69 -18.89
N ASP A 34 -0.39 6.12 -19.83
CA ASP A 34 0.14 7.48 -19.77
C ASP A 34 -1.06 8.43 -19.70
N ASN A 35 -1.19 9.17 -18.61
CA ASN A 35 -2.08 10.32 -18.57
C ASN A 35 -1.23 11.57 -18.38
N GLU A 36 -1.72 12.71 -18.85
CA GLU A 36 -1.15 14.00 -18.47
C GLU A 36 -1.22 14.25 -16.95
N GLU A 37 -2.16 13.60 -16.25
CA GLU A 37 -2.26 13.56 -14.78
C GLU A 37 -1.43 12.45 -14.12
N TYR A 38 -0.94 11.47 -14.90
CA TYR A 38 -0.31 10.24 -14.42
C TYR A 38 0.95 9.96 -15.24
N LYS A 39 2.03 10.62 -14.86
CA LYS A 39 3.37 10.27 -15.36
C LYS A 39 3.91 9.17 -14.47
N PRO A 40 4.08 7.93 -14.96
CA PRO A 40 4.81 6.94 -14.19
C PRO A 40 6.19 7.49 -13.84
N ASP A 41 6.72 7.14 -12.66
CA ASP A 41 8.04 7.61 -12.21
C ASP A 41 9.15 7.26 -13.24
N SER A 42 8.91 6.23 -14.06
CA SER A 42 9.79 5.82 -15.16
C SER A 42 8.99 5.29 -16.35
N LEU A 43 9.52 5.49 -17.56
CA LEU A 43 9.04 4.82 -18.78
C LEU A 43 9.57 3.37 -18.91
N ILE A 44 10.60 3.03 -18.12
CA ILE A 44 11.29 1.73 -18.22
C ILE A 44 10.72 0.80 -17.15
N PHE A 45 10.24 -0.36 -17.59
CA PHE A 45 9.91 -1.44 -16.67
C PHE A 45 11.17 -2.06 -16.08
N LYS A 46 11.19 -2.19 -14.75
CA LYS A 46 12.25 -2.88 -14.01
C LYS A 46 11.70 -4.15 -13.40
N ILE A 47 12.55 -5.16 -13.27
CA ILE A 47 12.24 -6.34 -12.46
C ILE A 47 12.68 -6.03 -11.03
N TRP A 48 11.89 -6.42 -10.03
CA TRP A 48 12.20 -6.20 -8.62
C TRP A 48 13.64 -6.55 -8.24
N ASN A 49 14.21 -7.62 -8.81
CA ASN A 49 15.56 -8.05 -8.49
C ASN A 49 16.65 -7.05 -8.94
N THR A 50 16.39 -6.22 -9.96
CA THR A 50 17.36 -5.28 -10.53
C THR A 50 17.38 -3.92 -9.83
N ILE A 51 16.37 -3.58 -9.01
CA ILE A 51 16.37 -2.33 -8.24
C ILE A 51 17.24 -2.43 -6.99
N SER A 52 17.72 -1.26 -6.53
CA SER A 52 18.62 -1.17 -5.39
C SER A 52 17.98 -1.64 -4.09
N LYS A 53 18.81 -2.02 -3.10
CA LYS A 53 18.32 -2.39 -1.76
C LYS A 53 17.52 -1.26 -1.12
N LYS A 54 17.94 -0.01 -1.30
CA LYS A 54 17.25 1.18 -0.78
C LYS A 54 15.86 1.35 -1.40
N GLU A 55 15.73 1.20 -2.72
CA GLU A 55 14.43 1.22 -3.40
C GLU A 55 13.53 0.09 -2.90
N LYS A 56 14.06 -1.14 -2.79
CA LYS A 56 13.31 -2.30 -2.27
C LYS A 56 12.79 -2.05 -0.86
N GLU A 57 13.62 -1.47 0.00
CA GLU A 57 13.21 -1.09 1.35
C GLU A 57 12.12 -0.02 1.31
N ASN A 58 12.31 1.04 0.52
CA ASN A 58 11.33 2.10 0.35
C ASN A 58 9.95 1.57 -0.06
N TYR A 59 9.89 0.72 -1.10
CA TYR A 59 8.62 0.15 -1.56
C TYR A 59 7.97 -0.79 -0.56
N LYS A 60 8.76 -1.55 0.24
CA LYS A 60 8.20 -2.34 1.35
C LYS A 60 7.60 -1.46 2.44
N ILE A 61 8.21 -0.32 2.75
CA ILE A 61 7.65 0.64 3.72
C ILE A 61 6.34 1.23 3.17
N HIS A 62 6.32 1.63 1.90
CA HIS A 62 5.10 2.14 1.25
C HIS A 62 4.00 1.07 1.21
N ALA A 63 4.35 -0.21 1.06
CA ALA A 63 3.40 -1.31 1.13
C ALA A 63 2.62 -1.30 2.46
N TYR A 64 3.30 -1.18 3.59
CA TYR A 64 2.66 -1.11 4.91
C TYR A 64 1.91 0.21 5.15
N ALA A 65 2.42 1.32 4.62
CA ALA A 65 1.79 2.64 4.77
C ALA A 65 0.47 2.74 3.98
N MET A 66 0.46 2.27 2.74
CA MET A 66 -0.62 2.53 1.79
C MET A 66 -1.53 1.31 1.56
N PHE A 67 -1.10 0.11 1.92
CA PHE A 67 -1.88 -1.13 1.72
C PHE A 67 -1.93 -1.98 3.00
N PRO A 68 -2.59 -1.50 4.09
CA PRO A 68 -2.65 -2.23 5.35
C PRO A 68 -3.21 -3.65 5.24
N GLU A 69 -3.98 -3.95 4.19
CA GLU A 69 -4.51 -5.28 3.90
C GLU A 69 -3.44 -6.37 3.83
N ILE A 70 -2.18 -6.05 3.52
CA ILE A 70 -1.06 -7.02 3.51
C ILE A 70 -0.88 -7.72 4.86
N LEU A 71 -1.34 -7.09 5.94
CA LEU A 71 -1.35 -7.65 7.30
C LEU A 71 -2.44 -8.72 7.51
N GLY A 72 -3.43 -8.83 6.62
CA GLY A 72 -4.55 -9.75 6.72
C GLY A 72 -4.23 -11.21 6.38
N LYS A 73 -5.26 -12.06 6.29
CA LYS A 73 -5.13 -13.50 5.97
C LYS A 73 -5.56 -13.89 4.56
N HIS A 74 -6.25 -13.01 3.82
CA HIS A 74 -6.79 -13.33 2.50
C HIS A 74 -5.69 -13.44 1.43
N GLN A 75 -5.92 -14.24 0.40
CA GLN A 75 -4.91 -14.51 -0.65
C GLN A 75 -4.62 -13.29 -1.51
N SER A 76 -5.66 -12.49 -1.83
CA SER A 76 -5.59 -11.28 -2.65
C SER A 76 -5.02 -10.05 -1.95
N LYS A 77 -4.56 -10.19 -0.69
CA LYS A 77 -4.13 -9.05 0.13
C LYS A 77 -2.89 -8.31 -0.38
N PHE A 78 -2.20 -8.86 -1.39
CA PHE A 78 -1.05 -8.22 -2.03
C PHE A 78 -1.39 -7.62 -3.39
N ASP A 79 -2.62 -7.76 -3.87
CA ASP A 79 -2.99 -7.44 -5.25
C ASP A 79 -2.86 -5.93 -5.50
N ASN A 80 -3.43 -5.09 -4.61
CA ASN A 80 -3.34 -3.63 -4.74
C ASN A 80 -1.90 -3.12 -4.70
N PHE A 81 -1.06 -3.67 -3.82
CA PHE A 81 0.37 -3.32 -3.78
C PHE A 81 1.09 -3.77 -5.06
N THR A 82 0.81 -4.97 -5.55
CA THR A 82 1.39 -5.51 -6.80
C THR A 82 1.02 -4.63 -8.00
N LEU A 83 -0.23 -4.18 -8.02
CA LEU A 83 -0.80 -3.33 -9.03
C LEU A 83 -0.17 -1.93 -9.02
N TRP A 84 -0.09 -1.31 -7.84
CA TRP A 84 0.59 -0.03 -7.66
C TRP A 84 2.06 -0.11 -8.08
N LEU A 85 2.76 -1.17 -7.67
CA LEU A 85 4.17 -1.38 -8.03
C LEU A 85 4.35 -1.54 -9.54
N SER A 86 3.47 -2.30 -10.19
CA SER A 86 3.57 -2.61 -11.63
C SER A 86 3.13 -1.45 -12.52
N VAL A 87 2.03 -0.78 -12.17
CA VAL A 87 1.42 0.26 -13.02
C VAL A 87 2.01 1.63 -12.72
N ARG A 88 2.14 2.01 -11.45
CA ARG A 88 2.63 3.34 -11.08
C ARG A 88 4.14 3.41 -11.04
N LYS A 89 4.77 2.39 -10.46
CA LYS A 89 6.23 2.37 -10.29
C LYS A 89 6.97 1.62 -11.39
N ARG A 90 6.25 1.00 -12.34
CA ARG A 90 6.80 0.18 -13.44
C ARG A 90 7.77 -0.89 -12.96
N ILE A 91 7.51 -1.46 -11.78
CA ILE A 91 8.32 -2.52 -11.20
C ILE A 91 7.50 -3.80 -11.16
N ILE A 92 7.99 -4.82 -11.85
CA ILE A 92 7.38 -6.14 -11.87
C ILE A 92 8.02 -6.98 -10.76
N CYS A 93 7.20 -7.45 -9.81
CA CYS A 93 7.64 -8.31 -8.72
C CYS A 93 6.89 -9.66 -8.76
N PRO A 94 7.48 -10.71 -9.35
CA PRO A 94 6.83 -12.02 -9.44
C PRO A 94 6.56 -12.70 -8.10
N ASN A 95 7.32 -12.34 -7.06
CA ASN A 95 7.33 -12.99 -5.74
C ASN A 95 6.92 -12.05 -4.60
N VAL A 96 5.93 -11.18 -4.85
CA VAL A 96 5.48 -10.13 -3.92
C VAL A 96 5.16 -10.66 -2.52
N ARG A 97 4.50 -11.82 -2.40
CA ARG A 97 4.11 -12.44 -1.14
C ARG A 97 5.33 -12.70 -0.25
N ASP A 98 6.38 -13.26 -0.83
CA ASP A 98 7.55 -13.73 -0.10
C ASP A 98 8.34 -12.55 0.49
N LEU A 99 8.24 -11.36 -0.12
CA LEU A 99 8.82 -10.13 0.45
C LEU A 99 8.36 -9.87 1.88
N PHE A 100 7.11 -10.23 2.19
CA PHE A 100 6.48 -9.96 3.48
C PHE A 100 6.43 -11.21 4.35
N THR A 101 6.11 -12.38 3.79
CA THR A 101 5.82 -13.58 4.60
C THR A 101 6.97 -14.56 4.77
N ALA A 102 8.05 -14.46 3.97
CA ALA A 102 9.17 -15.40 4.10
C ALA A 102 9.87 -15.27 5.45
N GLY A 103 10.09 -16.39 6.13
CA GLY A 103 10.75 -16.46 7.44
C GLY A 103 9.88 -16.95 8.60
N GLY A 104 8.69 -17.48 8.35
CA GLY A 104 7.89 -18.18 9.36
C GLY A 104 7.32 -17.28 10.47
N ARG A 105 7.56 -17.66 11.73
CA ARG A 105 7.13 -16.96 12.94
C ARG A 105 8.32 -16.67 13.83
N GLN A 106 8.24 -15.62 14.65
CA GLN A 106 9.33 -15.21 15.53
C GLN A 106 8.76 -14.54 16.79
N ASP A 107 9.41 -14.76 17.93
CA ASP A 107 9.10 -14.07 19.19
C ASP A 107 9.77 -12.68 19.21
N ILE A 108 9.05 -11.67 19.65
CA ILE A 108 9.53 -10.29 19.74
C ILE A 108 9.02 -9.61 21.02
N ILE A 109 9.72 -8.56 21.45
CA ILE A 109 9.29 -7.73 22.59
C ILE A 109 8.94 -6.35 22.07
N VAL A 110 7.77 -5.85 22.44
CA VAL A 110 7.25 -4.52 22.07
C VAL A 110 6.79 -3.81 23.34
N GLU A 111 7.38 -2.66 23.66
CA GLU A 111 7.07 -1.90 24.89
C GLU A 111 7.08 -2.77 26.17
N GLY A 112 8.02 -3.70 26.26
CA GLY A 112 8.14 -4.63 27.39
C GLY A 112 7.14 -5.80 27.39
N VAL A 113 6.23 -5.88 26.42
CA VAL A 113 5.32 -7.01 26.21
C VAL A 113 5.97 -8.05 25.30
N GLU A 114 6.02 -9.30 25.75
CA GLU A 114 6.52 -10.42 24.95
C GLU A 114 5.40 -10.96 24.04
N LEU A 115 5.59 -10.83 22.72
CA LEU A 115 4.69 -11.38 21.70
C LEU A 115 5.31 -12.66 21.12
N LYS A 116 4.61 -13.79 21.31
CA LYS A 116 5.09 -15.11 20.88
C LYS A 116 4.54 -15.53 19.53
N MET A 117 5.34 -16.25 18.76
CA MET A 117 4.97 -16.88 17.49
C MET A 117 4.37 -15.88 16.47
N VAL A 118 4.89 -14.65 16.46
CA VAL A 118 4.39 -13.57 15.60
C VAL A 118 4.69 -13.88 14.13
N PRO A 119 3.69 -13.86 13.23
CA PRO A 119 3.90 -14.05 11.80
C PRO A 119 4.90 -13.04 11.22
N LYS A 120 5.79 -13.46 10.31
CA LYS A 120 6.87 -12.60 9.82
C LYS A 120 6.41 -11.29 9.19
N VAL A 121 5.23 -11.27 8.58
CA VAL A 121 4.62 -10.03 8.04
C VAL A 121 4.38 -8.99 9.13
N MET A 122 3.96 -9.41 10.32
CA MET A 122 3.76 -8.56 11.49
C MET A 122 5.09 -8.17 12.13
N VAL A 123 6.03 -9.10 12.24
CA VAL A 123 7.37 -8.78 12.76
C VAL A 123 8.04 -7.70 11.92
N LYS A 124 7.99 -7.83 10.59
CA LYS A 124 8.54 -6.82 9.68
C LYS A 124 7.82 -5.48 9.80
N PHE A 125 6.49 -5.50 9.99
CA PHE A 125 5.69 -4.30 10.25
C PHE A 125 6.13 -3.60 11.52
N ILE A 126 6.14 -4.31 12.65
CA ILE A 126 6.49 -3.78 13.98
C ILE A 126 7.91 -3.22 13.99
N LEU A 127 8.89 -3.98 13.47
CA LEU A 127 10.30 -3.55 13.46
C LEU A 127 10.57 -2.36 12.53
N ASN A 128 9.66 -2.02 11.63
CA ASN A 128 9.80 -0.87 10.73
C ASN A 128 8.77 0.23 11.01
N ILE A 129 8.04 0.17 12.14
CA ILE A 129 6.94 1.07 12.42
C ILE A 129 7.33 2.55 12.31
N ASP A 130 8.49 2.94 12.83
CA ASP A 130 8.93 4.33 12.81
C ASP A 130 9.15 4.84 11.38
N LYS A 131 9.64 3.98 10.47
CA LYS A 131 9.79 4.30 9.05
C LYS A 131 8.45 4.38 8.32
N ILE A 132 7.50 3.51 8.70
CA ILE A 132 6.15 3.46 8.12
C ILE A 132 5.38 4.72 8.50
N VAL A 133 5.41 5.10 9.78
CA VAL A 133 4.80 6.33 10.27
C VAL A 133 5.37 7.54 9.56
N ASN A 134 6.70 7.62 9.43
CA ASN A 134 7.33 8.72 8.70
C ASN A 134 6.89 8.75 7.22
N ALA A 135 6.79 7.58 6.57
CA ALA A 135 6.30 7.51 5.20
C ALA A 135 4.86 8.02 5.07
N ILE A 136 3.95 7.67 5.99
CA ILE A 136 2.56 8.18 5.99
C ILE A 136 2.53 9.70 6.05
N LYS A 137 3.44 10.31 6.83
CA LYS A 137 3.56 11.78 6.93
C LYS A 137 4.10 12.43 5.65
N LEU A 138 4.98 11.74 4.93
CA LEU A 138 5.61 12.25 3.72
C LEU A 138 4.76 12.04 2.45
N ILE A 139 3.94 11.00 2.41
CA ILE A 139 3.04 10.74 1.29
C ILE A 139 1.96 11.84 1.23
N GLU A 140 1.69 12.30 0.02
CA GLU A 140 0.71 13.36 -0.22
C GLU A 140 -0.72 12.86 -0.01
N LEU A 141 -1.58 13.76 0.46
CA LEU A 141 -2.98 13.46 0.76
C LEU A 141 -3.73 12.94 -0.48
N ASP A 142 -3.41 13.47 -1.66
CA ASP A 142 -4.03 13.06 -2.91
C ASP A 142 -3.67 11.63 -3.30
N GLU A 143 -2.45 11.17 -2.98
CA GLU A 143 -2.05 9.79 -3.26
C GLU A 143 -2.85 8.80 -2.40
N PHE A 144 -3.10 9.13 -1.13
CA PHE A 144 -4.00 8.34 -0.27
C PHE A 144 -5.44 8.35 -0.76
N ASN A 145 -5.97 9.52 -1.13
CA ASN A 145 -7.32 9.64 -1.67
C ASN A 145 -7.52 8.78 -2.91
N GLU A 146 -6.52 8.74 -3.79
CA GLU A 146 -6.56 7.95 -4.99
C GLU A 146 -6.52 6.44 -4.69
N ILE A 147 -5.58 6.00 -3.85
CA ILE A 147 -5.40 4.57 -3.57
C ILE A 147 -6.56 4.01 -2.75
N TRP A 148 -7.01 4.75 -1.73
CA TRP A 148 -8.10 4.31 -0.86
C TRP A 148 -9.47 4.71 -1.40
N ARG A 149 -9.52 5.35 -2.58
CA ARG A 149 -10.75 5.82 -3.24
C ARG A 149 -11.67 6.58 -2.27
N THR A 150 -11.05 7.39 -1.42
CA THR A 150 -11.69 8.12 -0.33
C THR A 150 -11.35 9.61 -0.46
N LYS A 151 -12.15 10.49 0.14
CA LYS A 151 -11.93 11.96 0.11
C LYS A 151 -11.58 12.47 1.50
N PHE A 152 -10.37 12.14 1.97
CA PHE A 152 -9.81 12.71 3.18
C PHE A 152 -9.61 14.21 3.02
N LYS A 153 -9.85 14.94 4.12
CA LYS A 153 -9.67 16.40 4.18
C LYS A 153 -8.43 16.82 4.96
N SER A 154 -7.75 15.88 5.62
CA SER A 154 -6.58 16.16 6.45
C SER A 154 -5.71 14.92 6.63
N LYS A 155 -4.41 15.13 6.93
CA LYS A 155 -3.49 14.03 7.29
C LYS A 155 -3.94 13.27 8.53
N LYS A 156 -4.49 13.95 9.54
CA LYS A 156 -5.06 13.30 10.73
C LYS A 156 -6.17 12.29 10.41
N ALA A 157 -6.99 12.57 9.39
CA ALA A 157 -8.02 11.62 8.96
C ALA A 157 -7.42 10.37 8.30
N ILE A 158 -6.34 10.53 7.53
CA ILE A 158 -5.58 9.41 6.96
C ILE A 158 -4.94 8.57 8.06
N GLU A 159 -4.29 9.20 9.03
CA GLU A 159 -3.64 8.51 10.16
C GLU A 159 -4.65 7.68 10.97
N GLN A 160 -5.81 8.26 11.28
CA GLN A 160 -6.87 7.55 12.00
C GLN A 160 -7.41 6.37 11.17
N GLU A 161 -7.68 6.58 9.88
CA GLU A 161 -8.16 5.51 9.02
C GLU A 161 -7.10 4.42 8.81
N TRP A 162 -5.82 4.79 8.76
CA TRP A 162 -4.72 3.86 8.70
C TRP A 162 -4.70 2.94 9.92
N ILE A 163 -4.81 3.50 11.13
CA ILE A 163 -4.91 2.71 12.37
C ILE A 163 -6.11 1.76 12.29
N ASN A 164 -7.28 2.25 11.88
CA ASN A 164 -8.50 1.44 11.77
C ASN A 164 -8.29 0.24 10.82
N LYS A 165 -7.70 0.47 9.65
CA LYS A 165 -7.39 -0.59 8.68
C LYS A 165 -6.36 -1.57 9.23
N VAL A 166 -5.27 -1.09 9.83
CA VAL A 166 -4.25 -1.94 10.45
C VAL A 166 -4.87 -2.85 11.50
N LEU A 167 -5.69 -2.31 12.42
CA LEU A 167 -6.37 -3.11 13.44
C LEU A 167 -7.31 -4.15 12.82
N ALA A 168 -8.12 -3.74 11.84
CA ALA A 168 -9.09 -4.61 11.18
C ALA A 168 -8.43 -5.82 10.48
N PHE A 169 -7.25 -5.64 9.89
CA PHE A 169 -6.51 -6.72 9.23
C PHE A 169 -5.61 -7.50 10.19
N SER A 170 -4.98 -6.83 11.14
CA SER A 170 -3.97 -7.44 12.01
C SER A 170 -4.57 -8.33 13.09
N HIS A 171 -5.67 -7.93 13.73
CA HIS A 171 -6.36 -8.76 14.72
C HIS A 171 -6.95 -10.04 14.12
N LYS A 172 -7.30 -10.02 12.84
CA LYS A 172 -7.67 -11.24 12.13
C LYS A 172 -6.49 -12.18 11.96
N THR A 173 -5.26 -11.67 11.95
CA THR A 173 -4.05 -12.43 11.65
C THR A 173 -3.32 -12.92 12.89
N TYR A 174 -3.20 -12.08 13.92
CA TYR A 174 -2.46 -12.33 15.14
C TYR A 174 -3.17 -11.69 16.33
N ASP A 175 -3.18 -12.39 17.46
CA ASP A 175 -3.65 -11.83 18.72
C ASP A 175 -2.48 -11.19 19.46
N PHE A 176 -2.60 -9.90 19.75
CA PHE A 176 -1.53 -9.08 20.32
C PHE A 176 -1.50 -9.11 21.86
N GLU A 177 -2.20 -10.06 22.49
CA GLU A 177 -2.27 -10.33 23.93
C GLU A 177 -1.33 -9.46 24.80
N GLY A 178 -1.90 -8.52 25.55
CA GLY A 178 -1.15 -7.63 26.43
C GLY A 178 -0.60 -6.36 25.78
N LEU A 179 -0.57 -6.26 24.45
CA LEU A 179 -0.28 -5.02 23.73
C LEU A 179 -1.57 -4.40 23.18
N ASP A 180 -1.92 -3.20 23.66
CA ASP A 180 -2.92 -2.35 23.00
C ASP A 180 -2.31 -1.78 21.72
N LEU A 181 -2.49 -2.52 20.62
CA LEU A 181 -1.93 -2.16 19.33
C LEU A 181 -2.46 -0.80 18.84
N GLY A 182 -3.73 -0.47 19.10
CA GLY A 182 -4.34 0.78 18.66
C GLY A 182 -3.68 1.98 19.34
N LYS A 183 -3.56 1.92 20.67
CA LYS A 183 -2.86 2.93 21.46
C LYS A 183 -1.39 3.04 21.05
N TRP A 184 -0.70 1.92 20.89
CA TRP A 184 0.71 1.90 20.49
C TRP A 184 0.95 2.58 19.13
N LEU A 185 0.10 2.30 18.13
CA LEU A 185 0.20 2.94 16.82
C LEU A 185 -0.08 4.45 16.89
N PHE A 186 -1.07 4.85 17.68
CA PHE A 186 -1.39 6.26 17.90
C PHE A 186 -0.23 7.02 18.55
N ASP A 187 0.40 6.43 19.57
CA ASP A 187 1.57 7.01 20.24
C ASP A 187 2.76 7.13 19.27
N LYS A 188 2.97 6.12 18.41
CA LYS A 188 4.00 6.17 17.35
C LYS A 188 3.79 7.28 16.34
N LEU A 189 2.54 7.55 15.94
CA LEU A 189 2.19 8.65 15.03
C LEU A 189 2.44 10.03 15.67
N LYS A 190 2.11 10.19 16.96
CA LYS A 190 2.33 11.42 17.71
C LYS A 190 3.79 11.71 18.05
N ALA A 191 4.58 10.68 18.37
CA ALA A 191 5.98 10.86 18.78
C ALA A 191 6.89 11.44 17.69
N GLN A 192 6.39 11.57 16.46
CA GLN A 192 7.10 12.17 15.32
C GLN A 192 6.49 13.51 14.88
N GLU A 193 5.60 14.14 15.67
CA GLU A 193 5.17 15.54 15.51
C GLU A 193 6.19 16.49 16.14
#